data_AF-A0A4Y2UTB1-F1
#
_entry.id   AF-A0A4Y2UTB1-F1
#
_cell.length_a   1.000
_cell.length_b   1.000
_cell.length_c   1.000
_cell.angle_alpha   90.00
_cell.angle_beta   90.00
_cell.angle_gamma   90.00
#
_symmetry.space_group_name_H-M   'P 1'
#
loop_
_entity.id
_entity.type
_entity.pdbx_description
1 polymer ?
#
loop_
_entity_poly.entity_id
_entity_poly.type
_entity_poly.pdbx_seq_one_letter_code
_entity_poly.pdbx_strand_id
1 'polypeptide(L)'
;MEDFSTTLDHRVVTLKTATDVVRFSFIVRNSISYLDFGLCQYSMLLNYVGTSCDCCALKLSNSFINTEEKCRKFFTQSRSLLYTLHLDLPKGRECSLKDVPNSITFDHNPCIPHIAKIIPTSGFNISILSDFVEDAINSNKKKLKILSWILKMSFSNLPLLYVLKIRAVDKFINFFYPEITDSAIFKDFIMYFDFTEWISAYEKPEILEYLLYYSRHYGREDLTEDVFPIDEIIDPCIFNRYFLNIGPILKYINVPRFSEDDYHLYFLKISSTRPNLTEERLRKAEKRMKRWRIHQMLQIIWMHIDCRQHLCTEAASEDLRLIWCSVPDVCISFKEIKRAFRGIFRVEELKNIYDFYAEAVGEFSESVQPRSLQHLCRSIIRSTLRENQIWIPEGLRQTCLPKAIESFLNLEKVFCTSNEFAL
;
A
#
# COMPACT_ATOMS: atom_id res chain seq x y z
N MET A 1 44.39 -19.28 16.44
CA MET A 1 43.16 -19.95 16.90
C MET A 1 42.06 -18.94 16.70
N GLU A 2 41.27 -19.11 15.66
CA GLU A 2 40.07 -18.29 15.44
C GLU A 2 39.03 -18.71 16.48
N ASP A 3 38.40 -17.73 17.13
CA ASP A 3 37.36 -17.93 18.12
C ASP A 3 36.17 -18.64 17.46
N PHE A 4 36.02 -19.94 17.73
CA PHE A 4 34.78 -20.63 17.43
C PHE A 4 33.70 -20.05 18.33
N SER A 5 32.75 -19.32 17.74
CA SER A 5 31.55 -18.84 18.40
C SER A 5 30.92 -19.98 19.22
N THR A 6 30.77 -19.75 20.54
CA THR A 6 30.08 -20.68 21.44
C THR A 6 28.56 -20.58 21.31
N THR A 7 28.06 -19.54 20.65
CA THR A 7 26.64 -19.34 20.38
C THR A 7 26.27 -19.96 19.04
N LEU A 8 25.35 -20.93 19.08
CA LEU A 8 24.79 -21.58 17.89
C LEU A 8 23.65 -20.72 17.34
N ASP A 9 23.83 -20.24 16.13
CA ASP A 9 22.75 -19.58 15.40
C ASP A 9 21.77 -20.62 14.88
N HIS A 10 20.48 -20.31 15.00
CA HIS A 10 19.39 -21.17 14.56
C HIS A 10 18.54 -20.44 13.54
N ARG A 11 18.18 -21.10 12.44
CA ARG A 11 17.28 -20.53 11.43
C ARG A 11 15.84 -21.00 11.56
N VAL A 12 14.93 -20.12 11.13
CA VAL A 12 13.52 -20.43 10.87
C VAL A 12 13.32 -20.63 9.38
N VAL A 13 12.68 -21.74 9.02
CA VAL A 13 12.28 -22.02 7.64
C VAL A 13 10.82 -21.64 7.45
N THR A 14 10.57 -20.81 6.44
CA THR A 14 9.23 -20.31 6.12
C THR A 14 8.67 -21.04 4.88
N LEU A 15 7.53 -21.72 5.04
CA LEU A 15 6.85 -22.43 3.95
C LEU A 15 5.87 -21.50 3.23
N LYS A 16 6.05 -21.33 1.91
CA LYS A 16 5.26 -20.41 1.09
C LYS A 16 4.04 -21.07 0.42
N THR A 17 4.07 -22.38 0.17
CA THR A 17 3.04 -23.08 -0.63
C THR A 17 2.18 -24.05 0.18
N ALA A 18 0.96 -24.31 -0.29
CA ALA A 18 0.07 -25.31 0.32
C ALA A 18 0.63 -26.72 0.25
N THR A 19 1.28 -27.06 -0.87
CA THR A 19 1.98 -28.33 -1.03
C THR A 19 3.04 -28.50 0.06
N ASP A 20 3.85 -27.48 0.33
CA ASP A 20 4.86 -27.54 1.38
C ASP A 20 4.24 -27.67 2.77
N VAL A 21 3.22 -26.86 3.10
CA VAL A 21 2.55 -26.93 4.40
C VAL A 21 1.93 -28.32 4.64
N VAL A 22 1.34 -28.93 3.62
CA VAL A 22 0.83 -30.30 3.70
C VAL A 22 1.96 -31.31 3.83
N ARG A 23 3.06 -31.15 3.07
CA ARG A 23 4.23 -32.04 3.12
C ARG A 23 4.91 -32.06 4.48
N PHE A 24 5.00 -30.90 5.13
CA PHE A 24 5.60 -30.73 6.46
C PHE A 24 4.57 -30.67 7.58
N SER A 25 3.32 -31.10 7.31
CA SER A 25 2.21 -31.09 8.28
C SER A 25 2.55 -31.84 9.58
N PHE A 26 3.37 -32.90 9.51
CA PHE A 26 3.88 -33.60 10.70
C PHE A 26 4.51 -32.66 11.75
N ILE A 27 5.12 -31.54 11.32
CA ILE A 27 5.70 -30.52 12.19
C ILE A 27 4.76 -29.32 12.32
N VAL A 28 4.20 -28.87 11.20
CA VAL A 28 3.55 -27.56 11.11
C VAL A 28 2.10 -27.59 11.57
N ARG A 29 1.40 -28.72 11.40
CA ARG A 29 -0.03 -28.86 11.71
C ARG A 29 -0.42 -30.30 12.07
N ASN A 30 -0.61 -30.54 13.36
CA ASN A 30 -1.13 -31.82 13.87
C ASN A 30 -2.56 -32.13 13.39
N SER A 31 -3.32 -31.13 12.95
CA SER A 31 -4.70 -31.27 12.48
C SER A 31 -4.83 -31.72 11.02
N ILE A 32 -3.71 -31.87 10.29
CA ILE A 32 -3.69 -32.33 8.90
C ILE A 32 -2.89 -33.62 8.86
N SER A 33 -3.49 -34.70 8.34
CA SER A 33 -2.76 -35.95 8.10
C SER A 33 -1.69 -35.71 7.04
N TYR A 34 -0.47 -36.21 7.30
CA TYR A 34 0.62 -36.13 6.33
C TYR A 34 0.17 -36.79 5.00
N LEU A 35 0.43 -36.11 3.89
CA LEU A 35 -0.02 -36.56 2.57
C LEU A 35 1.19 -37.14 1.82
N ASP A 36 1.12 -38.42 1.48
CA ASP A 36 2.14 -39.05 0.64
C ASP A 36 1.88 -38.69 -0.83
N PHE A 37 2.61 -37.70 -1.31
CA PHE A 37 2.53 -37.28 -2.71
C PHE A 37 2.98 -38.37 -3.70
N GLY A 38 3.66 -39.43 -3.23
CA GLY A 38 3.98 -40.62 -4.04
C GLY A 38 2.77 -41.50 -4.38
N LEU A 39 1.67 -41.36 -3.64
CA LEU A 39 0.42 -42.12 -3.85
C LEU A 39 -0.64 -41.31 -4.61
N CYS A 40 -0.40 -40.03 -4.89
CA CYS A 40 -1.38 -39.15 -5.52
C CYS A 40 -1.39 -39.34 -7.05
N GLN A 41 -2.37 -40.10 -7.58
CA GLN A 41 -2.52 -40.37 -9.02
C GLN A 41 -3.02 -39.16 -9.85
N TYR A 42 -3.46 -38.07 -9.23
CA TYR A 42 -3.97 -36.88 -9.93
C TYR A 42 -2.94 -35.73 -9.93
N SER A 43 -2.35 -35.50 -11.10
CA SER A 43 -1.16 -34.67 -11.35
C SER A 43 -1.39 -33.15 -11.41
N MET A 44 -2.58 -32.62 -11.10
CA MET A 44 -2.79 -31.15 -11.19
C MET A 44 -1.99 -30.35 -10.13
N LEU A 45 -1.67 -30.94 -8.98
CA LEU A 45 -0.81 -30.32 -7.96
C LEU A 45 0.68 -30.31 -8.33
N LEU A 46 1.10 -31.10 -9.32
CA LEU A 46 2.50 -31.15 -9.79
C LEU A 46 2.87 -29.96 -10.69
N ASN A 47 1.88 -29.29 -11.30
CA ASN A 47 2.10 -28.23 -12.27
C ASN A 47 2.11 -26.80 -11.66
N TYR A 48 1.73 -26.64 -10.39
CA TYR A 48 1.69 -25.34 -9.69
C TYR A 48 2.86 -25.13 -8.72
N VAL A 49 3.98 -25.83 -8.93
CA VAL A 49 5.16 -25.75 -8.06
C VAL A 49 5.96 -24.50 -8.42
N GLY A 50 5.46 -23.35 -7.98
CA GLY A 50 6.21 -22.10 -7.93
C GLY A 50 7.47 -22.28 -7.09
N THR A 51 8.57 -21.70 -7.58
CA THR A 51 9.93 -21.80 -7.03
C THR A 51 9.96 -21.63 -5.51
N SER A 52 10.26 -22.76 -4.87
CA SER A 52 10.85 -22.94 -3.55
C SER A 52 11.76 -21.77 -3.18
N CYS A 53 11.67 -21.33 -1.91
CA CYS A 53 12.68 -20.54 -1.16
C CYS A 53 13.89 -20.05 -1.97
N ASP A 54 14.22 -18.75 -1.91
CA ASP A 54 15.31 -18.10 -2.67
C ASP A 54 16.70 -18.78 -2.55
N CYS A 55 16.83 -19.81 -1.71
CA CYS A 55 18.05 -20.54 -1.42
C CYS A 55 17.99 -22.04 -1.76
N CYS A 56 16.85 -22.56 -2.25
CA CYS A 56 16.66 -23.99 -2.49
C CYS A 56 16.00 -24.26 -3.84
N ALA A 57 16.71 -23.94 -4.92
CA ALA A 57 16.47 -24.52 -6.24
C ALA A 57 16.96 -25.98 -6.26
N LEU A 58 16.29 -26.88 -5.53
CA LEU A 58 16.64 -28.31 -5.53
C LEU A 58 15.49 -29.15 -6.09
N LYS A 59 15.86 -30.04 -7.02
CA LYS A 59 14.97 -31.00 -7.70
C LYS A 59 14.11 -31.75 -6.70
N LEU A 60 12.79 -31.64 -6.86
CA LEU A 60 11.77 -32.33 -6.07
C LEU A 60 12.00 -33.85 -6.12
N SER A 61 12.33 -34.46 -4.98
CA SER A 61 12.05 -35.88 -4.78
C SER A 61 10.62 -36.01 -4.22
N ASN A 62 9.83 -36.95 -4.75
CA ASN A 62 8.49 -37.32 -4.25
C ASN A 62 8.53 -38.01 -2.87
N SER A 63 9.59 -37.79 -2.09
CA SER A 63 9.87 -38.53 -0.87
C SER A 63 8.99 -38.08 0.29
N PHE A 64 8.39 -39.06 0.92
CA PHE A 64 7.59 -38.97 2.13
C PHE A 64 8.41 -38.45 3.33
N ILE A 65 8.00 -37.30 3.90
CA ILE A 65 8.65 -36.64 5.03
C ILE A 65 7.83 -36.86 6.30
N ASN A 66 8.35 -37.68 7.22
CA ASN A 66 7.68 -38.06 8.47
C ASN A 66 8.57 -38.01 9.71
N THR A 67 9.80 -37.50 9.58
CA THR A 67 10.74 -37.35 10.69
C THR A 67 11.39 -35.98 10.64
N GLU A 68 11.78 -35.45 11.81
CA GLU A 68 12.53 -34.20 11.90
C GLU A 68 13.83 -34.26 11.07
N GLU A 69 14.51 -35.41 11.09
CA GLU A 69 15.75 -35.61 10.35
C GLU A 69 15.54 -35.54 8.83
N LYS A 70 14.45 -36.11 8.30
CA LYS A 70 14.10 -35.95 6.88
C LYS A 70 13.82 -34.49 6.53
N CYS A 71 13.24 -33.71 7.43
CA CYS A 71 13.05 -32.27 7.24
C CYS A 71 14.39 -31.53 7.18
N ARG A 72 15.31 -31.85 8.12
CA ARG A 72 16.65 -31.27 8.18
C ARG A 72 17.48 -31.59 6.94
N LYS A 73 17.41 -32.82 6.41
CA LYS A 73 18.03 -33.23 5.14
C LYS A 73 17.46 -32.49 3.94
N PHE A 74 16.15 -32.23 3.95
CA PHE A 74 15.49 -31.53 2.85
C PHE A 74 15.95 -30.07 2.73
N PHE A 75 16.04 -29.36 3.84
CA PHE A 75 16.34 -27.92 3.83
C PHE A 75 17.84 -27.59 3.91
N THR A 76 18.69 -28.50 4.39
CA THR A 76 20.12 -28.22 4.62
C THR A 76 20.99 -29.15 3.74
N GLN A 77 21.39 -28.69 2.55
CA GLN A 77 22.24 -29.47 1.64
C GLN A 77 23.63 -29.78 2.23
N SER A 78 24.16 -28.92 3.10
CA SER A 78 25.41 -29.22 3.82
C SER A 78 25.29 -30.43 4.74
N ARG A 79 24.09 -30.80 5.22
CA ARG A 79 23.88 -32.05 5.97
C ARG A 79 24.03 -33.28 5.09
N SER A 80 23.61 -33.23 3.81
CA SER A 80 23.85 -34.38 2.93
C SER A 80 25.34 -34.64 2.77
N LEU A 81 26.14 -33.57 2.70
CA LEU A 81 27.61 -33.66 2.65
C LEU A 81 28.20 -34.22 3.96
N LEU A 82 27.72 -33.79 5.14
CA LEU A 82 28.12 -34.38 6.42
C LEU A 82 27.86 -35.89 6.45
N TYR A 83 26.66 -36.32 6.05
CA TYR A 83 26.33 -37.75 6.00
C TYR A 83 27.11 -38.53 4.95
N THR A 84 27.39 -37.95 3.78
CA THR A 84 28.29 -38.55 2.78
C THR A 84 29.71 -38.74 3.34
N LEU A 85 30.14 -37.88 4.25
CA LEU A 85 31.42 -37.97 4.93
C LEU A 85 31.36 -38.78 6.24
N HIS A 86 30.23 -39.43 6.55
CA HIS A 86 30.01 -40.15 7.81
C HIS A 86 30.19 -39.29 9.09
N LEU A 87 29.89 -38.00 8.99
CA LEU A 87 29.93 -37.04 10.10
C LEU A 87 28.52 -36.77 10.62
N ASP A 88 28.39 -36.67 11.94
CA ASP A 88 27.17 -36.29 12.64
C ASP A 88 27.35 -34.95 13.38
N LEU A 89 26.24 -34.22 13.55
CA LEU A 89 26.23 -33.06 14.42
C LEU A 89 26.28 -33.49 15.90
N PRO A 90 26.93 -32.72 16.79
CA PRO A 90 27.06 -33.11 18.19
C PRO A 90 25.70 -33.28 18.88
N LYS A 91 25.53 -34.38 19.61
CA LYS A 91 24.30 -34.66 20.38
C LYS A 91 24.00 -33.51 21.35
N GLY A 92 22.73 -33.09 21.37
CA GLY A 92 22.23 -32.02 22.25
C GLY A 92 22.35 -30.60 21.71
N ARG A 93 22.90 -30.40 20.50
CA ARG A 93 22.97 -29.08 19.84
C ARG A 93 21.80 -28.79 18.88
N GLU A 94 20.93 -29.77 18.65
CA GLU A 94 19.73 -29.58 17.83
C GLU A 94 18.48 -29.53 18.71
N CYS A 95 17.61 -28.58 18.43
CA CYS A 95 16.31 -28.47 19.07
C CYS A 95 15.27 -29.34 18.34
N SER A 96 14.27 -29.81 19.09
CA SER A 96 13.07 -30.38 18.45
C SER A 96 12.41 -29.31 17.59
N LEU A 97 11.96 -29.71 16.41
CA LEU A 97 11.23 -28.82 15.51
C LEU A 97 9.78 -28.57 15.97
N LYS A 98 9.28 -29.39 16.90
CA LYS A 98 7.96 -29.24 17.52
C LYS A 98 8.03 -28.42 18.81
N ASP A 99 9.01 -28.73 19.65
CA ASP A 99 9.14 -28.16 21.00
C ASP A 99 10.39 -27.27 21.10
N VAL A 100 10.30 -26.10 20.46
CA VAL A 100 11.39 -25.11 20.43
C VAL A 100 11.43 -24.32 21.73
N PRO A 101 12.56 -24.27 22.46
CA PRO A 101 12.70 -23.43 23.65
C PRO A 101 12.49 -21.94 23.34
N ASN A 102 11.76 -21.23 24.22
CA ASN A 102 11.48 -19.79 24.08
C ASN A 102 12.74 -18.91 24.14
N SER A 103 13.87 -19.44 24.60
CA SER A 103 15.13 -18.72 24.76
C SER A 103 15.97 -18.62 23.48
N ILE A 104 15.52 -19.19 22.36
CA ILE A 104 16.28 -19.22 21.10
C ILE A 104 15.90 -18.03 20.23
N THR A 105 16.89 -17.20 19.91
CA THR A 105 16.80 -16.18 18.86
C THR A 105 16.94 -16.85 17.50
N PHE A 106 16.08 -16.47 16.56
CA PHE A 106 16.07 -17.03 15.22
C PHE A 106 16.61 -16.05 14.19
N ASP A 107 17.32 -16.58 13.21
CA ASP A 107 17.76 -15.86 12.01
C ASP A 107 17.01 -16.41 10.77
N HIS A 108 16.86 -15.59 9.74
CA HIS A 108 16.36 -15.99 8.43
C HIS A 108 17.49 -16.34 7.45
N ASN A 109 18.75 -16.25 7.88
CA ASN A 109 19.91 -16.57 7.07
C ASN A 109 19.88 -18.04 6.60
N PRO A 110 19.79 -18.28 5.29
CA PRO A 110 19.67 -19.62 4.71
C PRO A 110 20.96 -20.45 4.86
N CYS A 111 22.10 -19.81 5.12
CA CYS A 111 23.38 -20.50 5.24
C CYS A 111 23.55 -21.19 6.59
N ILE A 112 22.70 -20.89 7.58
CA ILE A 112 22.74 -21.52 8.90
C ILE A 112 22.26 -22.97 8.80
N PRO A 113 23.08 -23.96 9.21
CA PRO A 113 22.71 -25.37 9.07
C PRO A 113 21.67 -25.82 10.11
N HIS A 114 21.63 -25.17 11.27
CA HIS A 114 20.74 -25.50 12.39
C HIS A 114 19.34 -24.94 12.18
N ILE A 115 18.36 -25.80 11.92
CA ILE A 115 16.95 -25.40 11.82
C ILE A 115 16.31 -25.59 13.18
N ALA A 116 15.77 -24.52 13.75
CA ALA A 116 15.01 -24.61 14.99
C ALA A 116 13.51 -24.73 14.74
N LYS A 117 12.97 -24.06 13.72
CA LYS A 117 11.52 -24.00 13.51
C LYS A 117 11.16 -24.01 12.04
N ILE A 118 10.04 -24.66 11.72
CA ILE A 118 9.41 -24.61 10.40
C ILE A 118 8.02 -24.02 10.61
N ILE A 119 7.72 -22.93 9.93
CA ILE A 119 6.43 -22.24 10.02
C ILE A 119 5.88 -21.92 8.63
N PRO A 120 4.55 -21.86 8.42
CA PRO A 120 4.00 -21.23 7.24
C PRO A 120 4.38 -19.74 7.21
N THR A 121 4.41 -19.15 6.02
CA THR A 121 4.48 -17.69 5.88
C THR A 121 3.36 -17.03 6.68
N SER A 122 3.65 -15.88 7.28
CA SER A 122 2.63 -15.05 7.91
C SER A 122 1.47 -14.80 6.92
N GLY A 123 0.23 -14.89 7.42
CA GLY A 123 -0.96 -14.72 6.57
C GLY A 123 -1.28 -15.88 5.63
N PHE A 124 -0.52 -16.99 5.64
CA PHE A 124 -0.73 -18.12 4.72
C PHE A 124 -2.18 -18.64 4.69
N ASN A 125 -2.82 -18.82 5.85
CA ASN A 125 -4.21 -19.30 5.91
C ASN A 125 -5.21 -18.30 5.36
N ILE A 126 -4.97 -17.02 5.63
CA ILE A 126 -5.79 -15.91 5.15
C ILE A 126 -5.68 -15.82 3.63
N SER A 127 -4.47 -16.01 3.09
CA SER A 127 -4.22 -16.10 1.66
C SER A 127 -5.03 -17.24 1.04
N ILE A 128 -4.92 -18.45 1.57
CA ILE A 128 -5.68 -19.60 1.06
C ILE A 128 -7.19 -19.35 1.14
N LEU A 129 -7.68 -18.82 2.25
CA LEU A 129 -9.10 -18.52 2.42
C LEU A 129 -9.57 -17.48 1.39
N SER A 130 -8.78 -16.44 1.15
CA SER A 130 -9.05 -15.43 0.13
C SER A 130 -9.14 -16.04 -1.27
N ASP A 131 -8.23 -16.96 -1.58
CA ASP A 131 -8.18 -17.64 -2.87
C ASP A 131 -9.43 -18.54 -3.06
N PHE A 132 -9.84 -19.26 -2.01
CA PHE A 132 -11.09 -20.03 -2.03
C PHE A 132 -12.34 -19.16 -2.19
N VAL A 133 -12.40 -18.03 -1.48
CA VAL A 133 -13.51 -17.07 -1.63
C VAL A 133 -13.56 -16.56 -3.06
N GLU A 134 -12.41 -16.20 -3.62
CA GLU A 134 -12.28 -15.72 -4.99
C GLU A 134 -12.78 -16.75 -6.02
N ASP A 135 -12.37 -18.01 -5.88
CA ASP A 135 -12.83 -19.11 -6.74
C ASP A 135 -14.33 -19.37 -6.59
N ALA A 136 -14.86 -19.28 -5.37
CA ALA A 136 -16.29 -19.39 -5.12
C ALA A 136 -17.08 -18.26 -5.79
N ILE A 137 -16.57 -17.03 -5.79
CA ILE A 137 -17.17 -15.89 -6.50
C ILE A 137 -17.13 -16.11 -8.01
N ASN A 138 -16.05 -16.69 -8.56
CA ASN A 138 -15.92 -16.94 -9.98
C ASN A 138 -16.86 -18.04 -10.47
N SER A 139 -17.03 -19.11 -9.70
CA SER A 139 -17.76 -20.33 -10.10
C SER A 139 -19.25 -20.33 -9.74
N ASN A 140 -19.68 -19.56 -8.73
CA ASN A 140 -21.03 -19.65 -8.18
C ASN A 140 -21.99 -18.60 -8.77
N LYS A 141 -23.24 -19.00 -9.04
CA LYS A 141 -24.33 -18.08 -9.41
C LYS A 141 -24.91 -17.32 -8.21
N LYS A 142 -24.70 -17.79 -6.98
CA LYS A 142 -25.25 -17.23 -5.72
C LYS A 142 -24.25 -16.33 -4.98
N LYS A 143 -23.57 -15.43 -5.70
CA LYS A 143 -22.47 -14.59 -5.19
C LYS A 143 -22.87 -13.70 -4.01
N LEU A 144 -24.06 -13.11 -4.03
CA LEU A 144 -24.60 -12.31 -2.92
C LEU A 144 -24.76 -13.11 -1.62
N LYS A 145 -25.04 -14.43 -1.70
CA LYS A 145 -25.12 -15.28 -0.50
C LYS A 145 -23.74 -15.50 0.12
N ILE A 146 -22.69 -15.61 -0.71
CA ILE A 146 -21.31 -15.70 -0.25
C ILE A 146 -20.92 -14.41 0.45
N LEU A 147 -21.22 -13.25 -0.15
CA LEU A 147 -20.94 -11.95 0.46
C LEU A 147 -21.69 -11.78 1.80
N SER A 148 -22.98 -12.09 1.84
CA SER A 148 -23.77 -12.03 3.09
C SER A 148 -23.18 -12.93 4.19
N TRP A 149 -22.64 -14.10 3.82
CA TRP A 149 -21.96 -14.98 4.75
C TRP A 149 -20.64 -14.39 5.25
N ILE A 150 -19.82 -13.82 4.37
CA ILE A 150 -18.55 -13.16 4.71
C ILE A 150 -18.76 -12.00 5.67
N LEU A 151 -19.76 -11.15 5.41
CA LEU A 151 -20.06 -9.97 6.24
C LEU A 151 -20.53 -10.36 7.65
N LYS A 152 -21.16 -11.51 7.81
CA LYS A 152 -21.65 -12.03 9.10
C LYS A 152 -20.59 -12.77 9.91
N MET A 153 -19.48 -13.19 9.27
CA MET A 153 -18.42 -13.90 9.96
C MET A 153 -17.42 -12.93 10.57
N SER A 154 -17.18 -13.10 11.87
CA SER A 154 -16.10 -12.41 12.58
C SER A 154 -14.83 -13.27 12.62
N PHE A 155 -13.68 -12.67 12.33
CA PHE A 155 -12.36 -13.21 12.54
C PHE A 155 -11.60 -12.30 13.52
N SER A 156 -11.31 -12.80 14.73
CA SER A 156 -10.55 -12.05 15.75
C SER A 156 -11.11 -10.64 16.04
N ASN A 157 -12.43 -10.55 16.25
CA ASN A 157 -13.19 -9.31 16.50
C ASN A 157 -13.36 -8.35 15.32
N LEU A 158 -12.79 -8.63 14.15
CA LEU A 158 -13.06 -7.90 12.90
C LEU A 158 -13.89 -8.74 11.94
N PRO A 159 -14.70 -8.16 11.05
CA PRO A 159 -15.37 -8.93 10.00
C PRO A 159 -14.37 -9.60 9.08
N LEU A 160 -14.73 -10.78 8.57
CA LEU A 160 -13.87 -11.55 7.68
C LEU A 160 -13.45 -10.75 6.44
N LEU A 161 -14.32 -9.85 5.95
CA LEU A 161 -14.05 -8.98 4.81
C LEU A 161 -12.72 -8.22 4.94
N TYR A 162 -12.42 -7.69 6.13
CA TYR A 162 -11.21 -6.90 6.41
C TYR A 162 -9.92 -7.72 6.30
N VAL A 163 -10.03 -9.04 6.44
CA VAL A 163 -8.89 -9.94 6.43
C VAL A 163 -8.66 -10.54 5.04
N LEU A 164 -9.65 -10.47 4.14
CA LEU A 164 -9.51 -10.99 2.79
C LEU A 164 -8.57 -10.12 1.96
N LYS A 165 -7.83 -10.75 1.05
CA LYS A 165 -7.04 -10.01 0.06
C LYS A 165 -7.94 -9.05 -0.71
N ILE A 166 -7.44 -7.84 -0.92
CA ILE A 166 -8.17 -6.78 -1.62
C ILE A 166 -8.67 -7.18 -3.02
N ARG A 167 -7.97 -8.08 -3.70
CA ARG A 167 -8.40 -8.65 -4.99
C ARG A 167 -9.73 -9.41 -4.94
N ALA A 168 -9.98 -10.10 -3.83
CA ALA A 168 -11.25 -10.81 -3.62
C ALA A 168 -12.35 -9.80 -3.27
N VAL A 169 -11.99 -8.77 -2.48
CA VAL A 169 -12.89 -7.68 -2.08
C VAL A 169 -13.34 -6.85 -3.30
N ASP A 170 -12.42 -6.51 -4.21
CA ASP A 170 -12.70 -5.74 -5.44
C ASP A 170 -13.79 -6.39 -6.31
N LYS A 171 -13.82 -7.72 -6.36
CA LYS A 171 -14.87 -8.44 -7.11
C LYS A 171 -16.26 -8.23 -6.56
N PHE A 172 -16.40 -7.90 -5.27
CA PHE A 172 -17.70 -7.61 -4.68
C PHE A 172 -18.26 -6.26 -5.12
N ILE A 173 -17.41 -5.30 -5.48
CA ILE A 173 -17.83 -3.97 -5.91
C ILE A 173 -18.67 -4.05 -7.19
N ASN A 174 -18.31 -4.96 -8.10
CA ASN A 174 -19.05 -5.21 -9.35
C ASN A 174 -20.51 -5.68 -9.13
N PHE A 175 -20.91 -6.04 -7.90
CA PHE A 175 -22.32 -6.37 -7.60
C PHE A 175 -23.17 -5.16 -7.24
N PHE A 176 -22.53 -4.06 -6.89
CA PHE A 176 -23.19 -2.84 -6.39
C PHE A 176 -22.97 -1.66 -7.32
N TYR A 177 -22.05 -1.74 -8.26
CA TYR A 177 -21.78 -0.71 -9.25
C TYR A 177 -22.32 -1.12 -10.64
N PRO A 178 -23.00 -0.23 -11.38
CA PRO A 178 -23.34 1.15 -11.01
C PRO A 178 -24.60 1.28 -10.15
N GLU A 179 -25.37 0.21 -9.96
CA GLU A 179 -26.64 0.23 -9.24
C GLU A 179 -26.64 -0.73 -8.04
N ILE A 180 -27.12 -0.24 -6.90
CA ILE A 180 -27.25 -1.02 -5.66
C ILE A 180 -28.44 -1.96 -5.79
N THR A 181 -28.16 -3.26 -5.91
CA THR A 181 -29.20 -4.30 -5.96
C THR A 181 -29.74 -4.69 -4.58
N ASP A 182 -28.91 -4.61 -3.53
CA ASP A 182 -29.29 -4.89 -2.14
C ASP A 182 -28.63 -3.85 -1.21
N SER A 183 -29.43 -2.86 -0.76
CA SER A 183 -28.94 -1.75 0.06
C SER A 183 -28.46 -2.18 1.45
N ALA A 184 -29.06 -3.22 2.04
CA ALA A 184 -28.66 -3.70 3.36
C ALA A 184 -27.28 -4.37 3.30
N ILE A 185 -27.08 -5.28 2.34
CA ILE A 185 -25.77 -5.93 2.15
C ILE A 185 -24.70 -4.92 1.75
N PHE A 186 -25.05 -3.95 0.89
CA PHE A 186 -24.10 -2.92 0.48
C PHE A 186 -23.69 -2.01 1.64
N LYS A 187 -24.64 -1.62 2.50
CA LYS A 187 -24.33 -0.88 3.73
C LYS A 187 -23.37 -1.65 4.63
N ASP A 188 -23.60 -2.95 4.83
CA ASP A 188 -22.68 -3.76 5.64
C ASP A 188 -21.30 -3.85 4.98
N PHE A 189 -21.24 -4.02 3.65
CA PHE A 189 -19.99 -4.06 2.89
C PHE A 189 -19.18 -2.77 3.04
N ILE A 190 -19.82 -1.62 2.79
CA ILE A 190 -19.13 -0.34 2.73
C ILE A 190 -18.64 0.12 4.11
N MET A 191 -19.34 -0.25 5.19
CA MET A 191 -18.90 0.04 6.56
C MET A 191 -17.58 -0.67 6.91
N TYR A 192 -17.29 -1.79 6.27
CA TYR A 192 -16.08 -2.60 6.52
C TYR A 192 -15.05 -2.57 5.39
N PHE A 193 -15.26 -1.73 4.38
CA PHE A 193 -14.39 -1.66 3.20
C PHE A 193 -13.07 -0.92 3.51
N ASP A 194 -11.94 -1.57 3.26
CA ASP A 194 -10.62 -0.92 3.44
C ASP A 194 -10.28 -0.04 2.22
N PHE A 195 -10.52 1.27 2.34
CA PHE A 195 -10.18 2.23 1.28
C PHE A 195 -8.68 2.36 1.08
N THR A 196 -7.89 2.28 2.14
CA THR A 196 -6.44 2.48 2.08
C THR A 196 -5.78 1.35 1.28
N GLU A 197 -6.14 0.09 1.59
CA GLU A 197 -5.64 -1.05 0.83
C GLU A 197 -6.16 -1.03 -0.61
N TRP A 198 -7.44 -0.69 -0.83
CA TRP A 198 -8.02 -0.68 -2.17
C TRP A 198 -7.44 0.40 -3.08
N ILE A 199 -7.33 1.64 -2.59
CA ILE A 199 -6.77 2.76 -3.36
C ILE A 199 -5.28 2.51 -3.65
N SER A 200 -4.57 1.81 -2.76
CA SER A 200 -3.18 1.41 -2.99
C SER A 200 -3.01 0.28 -4.01
N ALA A 201 -4.10 -0.35 -4.46
CA ALA A 201 -4.08 -1.48 -5.40
C ALA A 201 -4.80 -1.21 -6.73
N TYR A 202 -5.69 -0.20 -6.80
CA TYR A 202 -6.55 0.03 -7.96
C TYR A 202 -6.71 1.51 -8.31
N GLU A 203 -6.59 1.82 -9.60
CA GLU A 203 -6.99 3.10 -10.19
C GLU A 203 -8.34 2.95 -10.89
N LYS A 204 -9.42 3.32 -10.20
CA LYS A 204 -10.81 3.23 -10.71
C LYS A 204 -11.61 4.43 -10.20
N PRO A 205 -11.45 5.61 -10.81
CA PRO A 205 -11.96 6.87 -10.26
C PRO A 205 -13.48 6.92 -10.12
N GLU A 206 -14.26 6.39 -11.08
CA GLU A 206 -15.73 6.43 -10.97
C GLU A 206 -16.23 5.52 -9.84
N ILE A 207 -15.60 4.36 -9.67
CA ILE A 207 -15.91 3.44 -8.58
C ILE A 207 -15.50 4.05 -7.24
N LEU A 208 -14.34 4.70 -7.17
CA LEU A 208 -13.88 5.37 -5.97
C LEU A 208 -14.87 6.47 -5.54
N GLU A 209 -15.26 7.35 -6.47
CA GLU A 209 -16.24 8.41 -6.20
C GLU A 209 -17.59 7.82 -5.74
N TYR A 210 -18.03 6.73 -6.38
CA TYR A 210 -19.23 6.01 -5.98
C TYR A 210 -19.14 5.46 -4.54
N LEU A 211 -18.05 4.79 -4.20
CA LEU A 211 -17.85 4.22 -2.86
C LEU A 211 -17.78 5.34 -1.80
N LEU A 212 -17.03 6.41 -2.05
CA LEU A 212 -16.91 7.55 -1.13
C LEU A 212 -18.25 8.22 -0.86
N TYR A 213 -19.05 8.46 -1.90
CA TYR A 213 -20.40 9.00 -1.79
C TYR A 213 -21.25 8.17 -0.82
N TYR A 214 -21.31 6.85 -1.02
CA TYR A 214 -22.13 5.99 -0.18
C TYR A 214 -21.57 5.77 1.22
N SER A 215 -20.26 5.65 1.39
CA SER A 215 -19.64 5.56 2.71
C SER A 215 -20.06 6.72 3.60
N ARG A 216 -20.10 7.94 3.05
CA ARG A 216 -20.61 9.06 3.81
C ARG A 216 -22.11 8.96 4.08
N HIS A 217 -22.92 8.64 3.06
CA HIS A 217 -24.37 8.54 3.25
C HIS A 217 -24.77 7.51 4.31
N TYR A 218 -23.95 6.47 4.52
CA TYR A 218 -24.15 5.51 5.59
C TYR A 218 -23.51 5.87 6.94
N GLY A 219 -22.79 7.00 7.01
CA GLY A 219 -22.28 7.57 8.26
C GLY A 219 -20.98 6.92 8.73
N ARG A 220 -20.09 6.52 7.82
CA ARG A 220 -18.80 5.92 8.22
C ARG A 220 -17.93 6.93 8.97
N GLU A 221 -17.59 6.59 10.22
CA GLU A 221 -16.86 7.48 11.14
C GLU A 221 -15.36 7.56 10.84
N ASP A 222 -14.76 6.52 10.26
CA ASP A 222 -13.35 6.51 9.87
C ASP A 222 -13.03 7.58 8.82
N LEU A 223 -13.97 7.90 7.92
CA LEU A 223 -13.87 8.98 6.95
C LEU A 223 -14.09 10.38 7.57
N THR A 224 -14.26 10.49 8.88
CA THR A 224 -14.31 11.76 9.62
C THR A 224 -12.92 12.13 10.17
N GLU A 225 -12.74 13.39 10.55
CA GLU A 225 -11.43 14.03 10.79
C GLU A 225 -10.49 13.33 11.80
N ASP A 226 -11.03 12.44 12.65
CA ASP A 226 -10.34 11.96 13.85
C ASP A 226 -9.93 10.49 13.86
N VAL A 227 -10.41 9.65 12.92
CA VAL A 227 -10.28 8.19 13.04
C VAL A 227 -9.46 7.56 11.90
N PHE A 228 -9.60 8.01 10.65
CA PHE A 228 -8.70 7.61 9.55
C PHE A 228 -8.71 8.64 8.42
N PRO A 229 -7.74 9.56 8.36
CA PRO A 229 -7.79 10.68 7.43
C PRO A 229 -7.64 10.20 5.98
N ILE A 230 -8.75 10.15 5.23
CA ILE A 230 -8.76 10.01 3.77
C ILE A 230 -7.84 11.05 3.09
N ASP A 231 -7.55 12.15 3.78
CA ASP A 231 -6.58 13.18 3.44
C ASP A 231 -5.11 12.72 3.47
N GLU A 232 -4.78 11.54 4.01
CA GLU A 232 -3.45 10.91 3.92
C GLU A 232 -3.31 9.98 2.69
N ILE A 233 -4.38 9.73 1.93
CA ILE A 233 -4.36 8.75 0.83
C ILE A 233 -3.78 9.32 -0.49
N ILE A 234 -3.57 10.65 -0.54
CA ILE A 234 -3.02 11.33 -1.72
C ILE A 234 -1.60 10.85 -2.03
N ASP A 235 -0.73 10.75 -1.02
CA ASP A 235 0.66 10.33 -1.24
C ASP A 235 0.79 8.87 -1.71
N PRO A 236 0.06 7.89 -1.12
CA PRO A 236 -0.05 6.55 -1.70
C PRO A 236 -0.50 6.53 -3.17
N CYS A 237 -1.44 7.39 -3.58
CA CYS A 237 -1.84 7.49 -4.99
C CYS A 237 -0.66 7.96 -5.85
N ILE A 238 0.11 8.94 -5.39
CA ILE A 238 1.29 9.45 -6.08
C ILE A 238 2.36 8.36 -6.22
N PHE A 239 2.66 7.62 -5.14
CA PHE A 239 3.67 6.56 -5.17
C PHE A 239 3.31 5.39 -6.07
N ASN A 240 2.02 5.05 -6.15
CA ASN A 240 1.53 3.97 -7.01
C ASN A 240 1.14 4.44 -8.43
N ARG A 241 1.25 5.76 -8.70
CA ARG A 241 0.90 6.40 -9.98
C ARG A 241 -0.58 6.29 -10.34
N TYR A 242 -1.44 6.19 -9.33
CA TYR A 242 -2.89 6.15 -9.49
C TYR A 242 -3.46 7.56 -9.48
N PHE A 243 -2.99 8.34 -10.46
CA PHE A 243 -3.24 9.76 -10.55
C PHE A 243 -4.73 10.09 -10.69
N LEU A 244 -5.47 9.28 -11.46
CA LEU A 244 -6.89 9.52 -11.70
C LEU A 244 -7.75 9.44 -10.42
N ASN A 245 -7.28 8.77 -9.37
CA ASN A 245 -7.98 8.68 -8.08
C ASN A 245 -7.89 10.00 -7.27
N ILE A 246 -6.89 10.86 -7.51
CA ILE A 246 -6.65 12.08 -6.72
C ILE A 246 -7.80 13.08 -6.85
N GLY A 247 -8.33 13.27 -8.05
CA GLY A 247 -9.49 14.16 -8.30
C GLY A 247 -10.72 13.78 -7.47
N PRO A 248 -11.22 12.53 -7.58
CA PRO A 248 -12.27 12.01 -6.71
C PRO A 248 -11.97 12.21 -5.23
N ILE A 249 -10.77 11.91 -4.73
CA ILE A 249 -10.45 12.11 -3.30
C ILE A 249 -10.58 13.60 -2.90
N LEU A 250 -10.03 14.50 -3.71
CA LEU A 250 -10.05 15.96 -3.46
C LEU A 250 -11.43 16.60 -3.55
N LYS A 251 -12.43 15.94 -4.15
CA LYS A 251 -13.83 16.37 -4.01
C LYS A 251 -14.33 16.18 -2.58
N TYR A 252 -13.81 15.19 -1.87
CA TYR A 252 -14.30 14.71 -0.58
C TYR A 252 -13.43 15.19 0.60
N ILE A 253 -12.24 15.76 0.34
CA ILE A 253 -11.35 16.37 1.35
C ILE A 253 -11.08 17.85 1.07
N ASN A 254 -10.79 18.65 2.09
CA ASN A 254 -10.44 20.06 1.89
C ASN A 254 -9.04 20.23 1.30
N VAL A 255 -8.03 19.70 2.00
CA VAL A 255 -6.60 19.78 1.67
C VAL A 255 -5.92 18.45 2.03
N PRO A 256 -4.91 17.99 1.27
CA PRO A 256 -4.09 16.84 1.66
C PRO A 256 -3.41 17.08 3.02
N ARG A 257 -3.35 16.03 3.84
CA ARG A 257 -2.74 16.07 5.16
C ARG A 257 -1.28 15.69 5.08
N PHE A 258 -0.47 16.36 5.90
CA PHE A 258 0.91 15.98 6.08
C PHE A 258 1.01 14.71 6.93
N SER A 259 1.71 13.70 6.40
CA SER A 259 2.07 12.46 7.07
C SER A 259 3.59 12.37 7.24
N GLU A 260 4.06 12.05 8.46
CA GLU A 260 5.49 11.83 8.70
C GLU A 260 5.99 10.56 7.99
N ASP A 261 5.15 9.54 7.85
CA ASP A 261 5.49 8.30 7.15
C ASP A 261 5.72 8.57 5.65
N ASP A 262 4.86 9.37 5.02
CA ASP A 262 5.02 9.76 3.62
C ASP A 262 6.21 10.69 3.41
N TYR A 263 6.47 11.62 4.34
CA TYR A 263 7.68 12.42 4.34
C TYR A 263 8.96 11.57 4.34
N HIS A 264 9.01 10.56 5.21
CA HIS A 264 10.11 9.61 5.25
C HIS A 264 10.22 8.76 3.98
N LEU A 265 9.08 8.33 3.42
CA LEU A 265 9.03 7.56 2.19
C LEU A 265 9.57 8.35 0.99
N TYR A 266 9.16 9.61 0.83
CA TYR A 266 9.71 10.50 -0.20
C TYR A 266 11.22 10.66 -0.05
N PHE A 267 11.71 10.90 1.17
CA PHE A 267 13.14 10.99 1.44
C PHE A 267 13.88 9.73 1.01
N LEU A 268 13.41 8.54 1.41
CA LEU A 268 14.04 7.25 1.05
C LEU A 268 14.07 7.05 -0.47
N LYS A 269 12.94 7.28 -1.14
CA LYS A 269 12.82 7.12 -2.59
C LYS A 269 13.71 8.08 -3.36
N ILE A 270 13.71 9.37 -3.01
CA ILE A 270 14.54 10.38 -3.68
C ILE A 270 16.03 10.14 -3.37
N SER A 271 16.40 9.85 -2.13
CA SER A 271 17.79 9.59 -1.74
C SER A 271 18.39 8.35 -2.43
N SER A 272 17.58 7.33 -2.71
CA SER A 272 18.01 6.18 -3.52
C SER A 272 18.42 6.57 -4.96
N THR A 273 17.76 7.60 -5.52
CA THR A 273 18.03 8.14 -6.86
C THR A 273 19.08 9.26 -6.82
N ARG A 274 19.25 9.91 -5.68
CA ARG A 274 20.12 11.07 -5.43
C ARG A 274 20.83 10.92 -4.08
N PRO A 275 21.96 10.18 -4.01
CA PRO A 275 22.66 9.88 -2.76
C PRO A 275 23.12 11.11 -1.96
N ASN A 276 23.22 12.28 -2.62
CA ASN A 276 23.55 13.55 -1.97
C ASN A 276 22.44 14.09 -1.05
N LEU A 277 21.20 13.58 -1.18
CA LEU A 277 20.12 13.88 -0.26
C LEU A 277 20.30 13.02 0.99
N THR A 278 20.94 13.60 2.02
CA THR A 278 21.17 12.94 3.31
C THR A 278 20.26 13.52 4.40
N GLU A 279 20.06 12.77 5.49
CA GLU A 279 19.27 13.22 6.62
C GLU A 279 19.84 14.52 7.23
N GLU A 280 21.17 14.68 7.26
CA GLU A 280 21.81 15.92 7.74
C GLU A 280 21.41 17.14 6.88
N ARG A 281 21.26 16.96 5.57
CA ARG A 281 20.81 18.02 4.65
C ARG A 281 19.36 18.38 4.91
N LEU A 282 18.48 17.39 5.11
CA LEU A 282 17.08 17.63 5.48
C LEU A 282 16.97 18.35 6.83
N ARG A 283 17.70 17.90 7.86
CA ARG A 283 17.72 18.58 9.16
C ARG A 283 18.17 20.04 9.06
N LYS A 284 19.09 20.38 8.13
CA LYS A 284 19.46 21.78 7.86
C LYS A 284 18.35 22.60 7.21
N ALA A 285 17.53 21.98 6.36
CA ALA A 285 16.34 22.60 5.79
C ALA A 285 15.24 22.78 6.86
N GLU A 286 15.01 21.76 7.70
CA GLU A 286 14.02 21.78 8.80
C GLU A 286 14.30 22.88 9.84
N LYS A 287 15.56 23.25 10.05
CA LYS A 287 15.92 24.41 10.90
C LYS A 287 15.43 25.76 10.37
N ARG A 288 15.04 25.84 9.09
CA ARG A 288 14.71 27.09 8.39
C ARG A 288 13.28 27.15 7.90
N MET A 289 12.60 26.02 7.78
CA MET A 289 11.22 25.91 7.32
C MET A 289 10.52 24.71 7.97
N LYS A 290 9.20 24.77 8.05
CA LYS A 290 8.39 23.69 8.63
C LYS A 290 8.50 22.42 7.79
N ARG A 291 8.44 21.25 8.43
CA ARG A 291 8.54 19.93 7.77
C ARG A 291 7.52 19.73 6.66
N TRP A 292 6.26 20.09 6.89
CA TRP A 292 5.21 19.97 5.86
C TRP A 292 5.54 20.76 4.58
N ARG A 293 6.26 21.89 4.70
CA ARG A 293 6.70 22.69 3.55
C ARG A 293 7.80 21.98 2.76
N ILE A 294 8.69 21.27 3.46
CA ILE A 294 9.71 20.41 2.84
C ILE A 294 9.05 19.20 2.19
N HIS A 295 8.06 18.59 2.85
CA HIS A 295 7.25 17.51 2.29
C HIS A 295 6.61 17.92 0.96
N GLN A 296 5.96 19.09 0.87
CA GLN A 296 5.42 19.62 -0.39
C GLN A 296 6.50 19.74 -1.48
N MET A 297 7.72 20.19 -1.13
CA MET A 297 8.84 20.23 -2.08
C MET A 297 9.29 18.83 -2.50
N LEU A 298 9.36 17.87 -1.57
CA LEU A 298 9.73 16.49 -1.84
C LEU A 298 8.68 15.80 -2.74
N GLN A 299 7.39 16.06 -2.51
CA GLN A 299 6.30 15.58 -3.35
C GLN A 299 6.47 16.07 -4.79
N ILE A 300 6.70 17.37 -5.01
CA ILE A 300 7.00 17.93 -6.35
C ILE A 300 8.21 17.27 -6.99
N ILE A 301 9.32 17.15 -6.23
CA ILE A 301 10.56 16.54 -6.72
C ILE A 301 10.32 15.08 -7.12
N TRP A 302 9.61 14.32 -6.30
CA TRP A 302 9.31 12.91 -6.58
C TRP A 302 8.41 12.77 -7.80
N MET A 303 7.31 13.52 -7.87
CA MET A 303 6.41 13.51 -9.03
C MET A 303 7.18 13.81 -10.33
N HIS A 304 8.08 14.80 -10.31
CA HIS A 304 8.91 15.12 -11.48
C HIS A 304 9.88 13.99 -11.87
N ILE A 305 10.55 13.37 -10.89
CA ILE A 305 11.50 12.28 -11.13
C ILE A 305 10.76 11.05 -11.66
N ASP A 306 9.69 10.64 -10.99
CA ASP A 306 8.93 9.44 -11.30
C ASP A 306 8.20 9.58 -12.65
N CYS A 307 7.57 10.73 -12.91
CA CYS A 307 6.83 10.92 -14.17
C CYS A 307 7.74 10.91 -15.40
N ARG A 308 8.99 11.38 -15.26
CA ARG A 308 9.99 11.31 -16.34
C ARG A 308 10.48 9.90 -16.59
N GLN A 309 10.62 9.09 -15.54
CA GLN A 309 11.00 7.69 -15.66
C GLN A 309 9.90 6.85 -16.32
N HIS A 310 8.63 7.21 -16.09
CA HIS A 310 7.47 6.43 -16.50
C HIS A 310 6.61 7.06 -17.59
N LEU A 311 7.04 8.20 -18.15
CA LEU A 311 6.38 8.91 -19.27
C LEU A 311 4.91 9.30 -18.99
N CYS A 312 4.59 9.65 -17.74
CA CYS A 312 3.25 10.04 -17.29
C CYS A 312 3.14 11.52 -16.88
N THR A 313 3.92 12.40 -17.53
CA THR A 313 4.05 13.82 -17.18
C THR A 313 2.71 14.59 -17.19
N GLU A 314 1.81 14.31 -18.14
CA GLU A 314 0.53 15.02 -18.23
C GLU A 314 -0.39 14.70 -17.04
N ALA A 315 -0.54 13.42 -16.69
CA ALA A 315 -1.33 12.99 -15.55
C ALA A 315 -0.75 13.53 -14.23
N ALA A 316 0.56 13.43 -14.04
CA ALA A 316 1.24 13.97 -12.86
C ALA A 316 1.11 15.50 -12.76
N SER A 317 1.15 16.22 -13.89
CA SER A 317 0.95 17.67 -13.93
C SER A 317 -0.48 18.05 -13.55
N GLU A 318 -1.48 17.33 -14.07
CA GLU A 318 -2.89 17.57 -13.73
C GLU A 318 -3.18 17.32 -12.25
N ASP A 319 -2.59 16.29 -11.68
CA ASP A 319 -2.73 15.97 -10.27
C ASP A 319 -2.04 17.00 -9.37
N LEU A 320 -0.85 17.43 -9.77
CA LEU A 320 -0.16 18.50 -9.08
C LEU A 320 -0.99 19.79 -9.11
N ARG A 321 -1.64 20.10 -10.25
CA ARG A 321 -2.60 21.20 -10.35
C ARG A 321 -3.74 21.03 -9.33
N LEU A 322 -4.37 19.86 -9.28
CA LEU A 322 -5.49 19.57 -8.37
C LEU A 322 -5.09 19.73 -6.91
N ILE A 323 -3.97 19.12 -6.51
CA ILE A 323 -3.40 19.21 -5.15
C ILE A 323 -3.17 20.67 -4.78
N TRP A 324 -2.45 21.43 -5.61
CA TRP A 324 -2.13 22.83 -5.31
C TRP A 324 -3.31 23.79 -5.45
N CYS A 325 -4.38 23.41 -6.16
CA CYS A 325 -5.64 24.15 -6.14
C CYS A 325 -6.41 23.98 -4.82
N SER A 326 -6.13 22.92 -4.05
CA SER A 326 -6.73 22.68 -2.72
C SER A 326 -5.93 23.32 -1.57
N VAL A 327 -4.61 23.42 -1.71
CA VAL A 327 -3.69 23.94 -0.68
C VAL A 327 -3.81 25.48 -0.55
N PRO A 328 -4.12 26.04 0.64
CA PRO A 328 -4.23 27.49 0.83
C PRO A 328 -2.87 28.21 0.90
N ASP A 329 -1.78 27.45 1.04
CA ASP A 329 -0.44 28.00 1.22
C ASP A 329 0.06 28.80 0.02
N VAL A 330 1.01 29.69 0.30
CA VAL A 330 1.79 30.40 -0.73
C VAL A 330 2.45 29.39 -1.68
N CYS A 331 2.49 29.69 -2.97
CA CYS A 331 3.28 28.93 -3.93
C CYS A 331 4.74 28.78 -3.50
N ILE A 332 5.33 27.64 -3.83
CA ILE A 332 6.76 27.44 -3.65
C ILE A 332 7.51 28.22 -4.73
N SER A 333 8.42 29.10 -4.31
CA SER A 333 9.28 29.85 -5.22
C SER A 333 10.53 29.05 -5.60
N PHE A 334 11.10 29.35 -6.78
CA PHE A 334 12.38 28.75 -7.19
C PHE A 334 13.50 29.01 -6.18
N LYS A 335 13.51 30.20 -5.54
CA LYS A 335 14.50 30.56 -4.52
C LYS A 335 14.40 29.66 -3.29
N GLU A 336 13.19 29.28 -2.87
CA GLU A 336 12.98 28.36 -1.75
C GLU A 336 13.51 26.96 -2.07
N ILE A 337 13.09 26.37 -3.20
CA ILE A 337 13.57 25.04 -3.65
C ILE A 337 15.08 25.04 -3.79
N LYS A 338 15.63 26.05 -4.49
CA LYS A 338 17.06 26.19 -4.67
C LYS A 338 17.80 26.29 -3.35
N ARG A 339 17.27 27.02 -2.36
CA ARG A 339 17.89 27.16 -1.04
C ARG A 339 17.85 25.86 -0.23
N ALA A 340 16.76 25.11 -0.30
CA ALA A 340 16.60 23.84 0.41
C ALA A 340 17.48 22.74 -0.18
N PHE A 341 17.54 22.65 -1.51
CA PHE A 341 18.16 21.52 -2.21
C PHE A 341 19.47 21.86 -2.95
N ARG A 342 20.09 23.01 -2.62
CA ARG A 342 21.38 23.40 -3.22
C ARG A 342 22.46 22.36 -2.95
N GLY A 343 23.12 21.93 -4.02
CA GLY A 343 24.22 20.94 -3.95
C GLY A 343 23.74 19.50 -3.81
N ILE A 344 22.42 19.27 -3.77
CA ILE A 344 21.81 17.95 -3.91
C ILE A 344 21.53 17.70 -5.39
N PHE A 345 20.92 18.69 -6.04
CA PHE A 345 20.63 18.71 -7.48
C PHE A 345 21.45 19.80 -8.18
N ARG A 346 21.64 19.65 -9.50
CA ARG A 346 22.21 20.70 -10.35
C ARG A 346 21.20 21.85 -10.50
N VAL A 347 21.69 23.06 -10.78
CA VAL A 347 20.82 24.24 -10.86
C VAL A 347 19.82 24.11 -12.02
N GLU A 348 20.24 23.54 -13.14
CA GLU A 348 19.42 23.27 -14.31
C GLU A 348 18.32 22.25 -14.02
N GLU A 349 18.65 21.23 -13.21
CA GLU A 349 17.71 20.21 -12.78
C GLU A 349 16.65 20.77 -11.82
N LEU A 350 17.07 21.58 -10.84
CA LEU A 350 16.14 22.31 -9.97
C LEU A 350 15.24 23.25 -10.75
N LYS A 351 15.77 23.87 -11.82
CA LYS A 351 14.98 24.72 -12.69
C LYS A 351 13.92 23.90 -13.43
N ASN A 352 14.28 22.75 -13.99
CA ASN A 352 13.31 21.85 -14.66
C ASN A 352 12.22 21.34 -13.70
N ILE A 353 12.57 21.02 -12.45
CA ILE A 353 11.61 20.62 -11.42
C ILE A 353 10.65 21.77 -11.10
N TYR A 354 11.19 22.98 -10.95
CA TYR A 354 10.38 24.16 -10.68
C TYR A 354 9.49 24.53 -11.87
N ASP A 355 10.01 24.47 -13.09
CA ASP A 355 9.25 24.78 -14.31
C ASP A 355 8.08 23.80 -14.48
N PHE A 356 8.28 22.50 -14.19
CA PHE A 356 7.21 21.50 -14.14
C PHE A 356 6.11 21.87 -13.12
N TYR A 357 6.50 22.26 -11.91
CA TYR A 357 5.55 22.70 -10.88
C TYR A 357 4.82 24.00 -11.27
N ALA A 358 5.55 25.00 -11.75
CA ALA A 358 4.99 26.30 -12.08
C ALA A 358 4.03 26.21 -13.28
N GLU A 359 4.34 25.35 -14.26
CA GLU A 359 3.44 25.05 -15.38
C GLU A 359 2.16 24.36 -14.90
N ALA A 360 2.26 23.36 -14.02
CA ALA A 360 1.09 22.67 -13.46
C ALA A 360 0.18 23.62 -12.67
N VAL A 361 0.76 24.49 -11.83
CA VAL A 361 -0.01 25.42 -10.98
C VAL A 361 -0.50 26.64 -11.76
N GLY A 362 0.14 26.98 -12.89
CA GLY A 362 -0.17 28.17 -13.69
C GLY A 362 0.32 29.48 -13.07
N GLU A 363 1.21 29.42 -12.06
CA GLU A 363 1.75 30.59 -11.36
C GLU A 363 3.29 30.56 -11.39
N PHE A 364 3.89 31.62 -11.94
CA PHE A 364 5.34 31.81 -11.95
C PHE A 364 5.71 32.95 -11.02
N SER A 365 6.48 32.67 -9.96
CA SER A 365 7.02 33.74 -9.12
C SER A 365 8.46 33.48 -8.68
N GLU A 366 9.32 34.47 -8.88
CA GLU A 366 10.69 34.46 -8.35
C GLU A 366 10.76 34.65 -6.82
N SER A 367 9.63 34.98 -6.19
CA SER A 367 9.52 35.28 -4.75
C SER A 367 8.26 34.68 -4.13
N VAL A 368 8.26 34.54 -2.81
CA VAL A 368 7.09 34.09 -2.04
C VAL A 368 6.01 35.18 -2.14
N GLN A 369 4.90 34.89 -2.81
CA GLN A 369 3.78 35.82 -2.99
C GLN A 369 2.48 35.19 -2.48
N PRO A 370 1.59 35.96 -1.83
CA PRO A 370 0.29 35.42 -1.43
C PRO A 370 -0.48 34.91 -2.66
N ARG A 371 -1.30 33.87 -2.45
CA ARG A 371 -2.19 33.35 -3.48
C ARG A 371 -3.22 34.40 -3.88
N SER A 372 -3.77 34.28 -5.08
CA SER A 372 -4.85 35.16 -5.54
C SER A 372 -6.03 35.13 -4.58
N LEU A 373 -6.76 36.25 -4.48
CA LEU A 373 -7.99 36.32 -3.66
C LEU A 373 -8.97 35.22 -4.05
N GLN A 374 -9.11 34.95 -5.35
CA GLN A 374 -9.94 33.87 -5.89
C GLN A 374 -9.53 32.50 -5.30
N HIS A 375 -8.24 32.19 -5.26
CA HIS A 375 -7.75 30.94 -4.68
C HIS A 375 -8.02 30.86 -3.16
N LEU A 376 -7.76 31.95 -2.43
CA LEU A 376 -8.05 32.02 -0.99
C LEU A 376 -9.53 31.84 -0.70
N CYS A 377 -10.42 32.46 -1.48
CA CYS A 377 -11.87 32.25 -1.38
C CYS A 377 -12.24 30.78 -1.60
N ARG A 378 -11.61 30.10 -2.58
CA ARG A 378 -11.84 28.66 -2.81
C ARG A 378 -11.53 27.84 -1.55
N SER A 379 -10.34 28.01 -1.00
CA SER A 379 -9.89 27.24 0.17
C SER A 379 -10.73 27.56 1.40
N ILE A 380 -11.12 28.84 1.60
CA ILE A 380 -11.99 29.23 2.72
C ILE A 380 -13.37 28.59 2.60
N ILE A 381 -14.02 28.68 1.45
CA ILE A 381 -15.36 28.09 1.25
C ILE A 381 -15.33 26.58 1.47
N ARG A 382 -14.33 25.89 0.90
CA ARG A 382 -14.15 24.43 1.09
C ARG A 382 -13.87 24.07 2.55
N SER A 383 -13.04 24.85 3.25
CA SER A 383 -12.79 24.68 4.69
C SER A 383 -14.06 24.86 5.50
N THR A 384 -14.82 25.93 5.24
CA THR A 384 -16.08 26.20 5.95
C THR A 384 -17.11 25.10 5.73
N LEU A 385 -17.25 24.56 4.51
CA LEU A 385 -18.15 23.42 4.27
C LEU A 385 -17.71 22.21 5.10
N ARG A 386 -16.42 21.88 5.09
CA ARG A 386 -15.85 20.77 5.86
C ARG A 386 -16.03 20.94 7.37
N GLU A 387 -15.71 22.13 7.91
CA GLU A 387 -15.88 22.47 9.33
C GLU A 387 -17.33 22.33 9.81
N ASN A 388 -18.29 22.60 8.93
CA ASN A 388 -19.72 22.41 9.21
C ASN A 388 -20.19 20.96 8.97
N GLN A 389 -19.28 20.01 8.73
CA GLN A 389 -19.57 18.60 8.42
C GLN A 389 -20.42 18.40 7.15
N ILE A 390 -20.42 19.40 6.28
CA ILE A 390 -21.09 19.40 4.98
C ILE A 390 -20.08 18.97 3.93
N TRP A 391 -20.45 18.01 3.09
CA TRP A 391 -19.58 17.52 2.03
C TRP A 391 -19.50 18.55 0.94
N ILE A 392 -18.29 18.74 0.38
CA ILE A 392 -18.05 19.81 -0.56
C ILE A 392 -19.01 19.67 -1.77
N PRO A 393 -19.15 18.51 -2.45
CA PRO A 393 -20.02 18.42 -3.61
C PRO A 393 -21.49 18.69 -3.27
N GLU A 394 -22.01 18.11 -2.19
CA GLU A 394 -23.40 18.27 -1.75
C GLU A 394 -23.69 19.68 -1.24
N GLY A 395 -22.79 20.25 -0.44
CA GLY A 395 -22.88 21.61 0.08
C GLY A 395 -22.90 22.63 -1.04
N LEU A 396 -22.03 22.46 -2.03
CA LEU A 396 -22.00 23.30 -3.22
C LEU A 396 -23.31 23.20 -4.01
N ARG A 397 -23.85 22.01 -4.22
CA ARG A 397 -25.17 21.83 -4.89
C ARG A 397 -26.30 22.53 -4.12
N GLN A 398 -26.25 22.54 -2.79
CA GLN A 398 -27.25 23.22 -1.96
C GLN A 398 -27.14 24.75 -2.00
N THR A 399 -25.93 25.29 -2.21
CA THR A 399 -25.71 26.75 -2.28
C THR A 399 -26.33 27.43 -3.50
N CYS A 400 -26.86 26.68 -4.48
CA CYS A 400 -27.45 27.20 -5.72
C CYS A 400 -26.51 28.14 -6.51
N LEU A 401 -25.20 27.95 -6.39
CA LEU A 401 -24.20 28.76 -7.10
C LEU A 401 -24.24 28.50 -8.62
N PRO A 402 -23.84 29.48 -9.45
CA PRO A 402 -23.61 29.26 -10.87
C PRO A 402 -22.67 28.08 -11.10
N LYS A 403 -22.95 27.26 -12.13
CA LYS A 403 -22.15 26.06 -12.47
C LYS A 403 -20.65 26.32 -12.58
N ALA A 404 -20.26 27.48 -13.13
CA ALA A 404 -18.85 27.86 -13.23
C ALA A 404 -18.16 27.99 -11.86
N ILE A 405 -18.87 28.52 -10.86
CA ILE A 405 -18.36 28.64 -9.48
C ILE A 405 -18.37 27.27 -8.78
N GLU A 406 -19.38 26.45 -9.02
CA GLU A 406 -19.43 25.06 -8.52
C GLU A 406 -18.24 24.24 -9.04
N SER A 407 -18.00 24.23 -10.36
CA SER A 407 -16.84 23.58 -10.97
C SER A 407 -15.51 24.11 -10.42
N PHE A 408 -15.40 25.43 -10.23
CA PHE A 408 -14.23 26.05 -9.63
C PHE A 408 -13.96 25.57 -8.19
N LEU A 409 -15.01 25.40 -7.38
CA LEU A 409 -14.92 24.91 -6.00
C LEU A 409 -14.70 23.39 -5.93
N ASN A 410 -15.14 22.64 -6.95
CA ASN A 410 -14.88 21.20 -7.14
C ASN A 410 -13.51 20.90 -7.79
N LEU A 411 -12.67 21.92 -8.01
CA LEU A 411 -11.32 21.79 -8.62
C LEU A 411 -11.32 21.33 -10.08
N GLU A 412 -12.48 21.35 -10.74
CA GLU A 412 -12.62 20.98 -12.14
C GLU A 412 -11.96 22.02 -13.05
N LYS A 413 -11.55 21.61 -14.25
CA LYS A 413 -11.10 22.56 -15.27
C LYS A 413 -12.30 23.40 -15.69
N VAL A 414 -12.32 24.64 -15.22
CA VAL A 414 -13.23 25.64 -15.76
C VAL A 414 -12.73 25.98 -17.15
N PHE A 415 -13.36 25.41 -18.18
CA PHE A 415 -13.25 25.96 -19.53
C PHE A 415 -13.94 27.32 -19.49
N CYS A 416 -13.19 28.36 -19.14
CA CYS A 416 -13.63 29.73 -19.35
C CYS A 416 -13.80 29.89 -20.87
N THR A 417 -15.02 29.69 -21.36
CA THR A 417 -15.43 30.38 -22.57
C THR A 417 -15.31 31.86 -22.23
N SER A 418 -14.42 32.53 -22.94
CA SER A 418 -13.96 33.90 -22.70
C SER A 418 -15.10 34.85 -22.28
N ASN A 419 -14.84 35.63 -21.22
CA ASN A 419 -15.52 36.87 -20.79
C ASN A 419 -16.82 36.80 -19.97
N GLU A 420 -16.83 36.14 -18.80
CA GLU A 420 -17.92 36.40 -17.82
C GLU A 420 -17.49 36.76 -16.39
N PHE A 421 -16.19 36.80 -16.07
CA PHE A 421 -15.73 37.32 -14.76
C PHE A 421 -15.15 38.73 -14.90
N ALA A 422 -16.01 39.68 -15.20
CA ALA A 422 -15.80 41.10 -14.91
C ALA A 422 -16.96 41.59 -14.05
N LEU A 423 -16.77 41.53 -12.72
CA LEU A 423 -17.50 42.33 -11.74
C LEU A 423 -16.50 42.91 -10.75
#